data_AF-A0A168QEM2-F1
#
_entry.id   AF-A0A168QEM2-F1
#
_cell.length_a   1.000
_cell.length_b   1.000
_cell.length_c   1.000
_cell.angle_alpha   90.00
_cell.angle_beta   90.00
_cell.angle_gamma   90.00
#
_symmetry.space_group_name_H-M   'P 1'
#
loop_
_entity.id
_entity.type
_entity.pdbx_description
1 polymer ?
#
loop_
_entity_poly.entity_id
_entity_poly.type
_entity_poly.pdbx_seq_one_letter_code
_entity_poly.pdbx_strand_id
1 'polypeptide(L)'
;MVKPETTQGEAKTRLSNVKVNRNRTTSENPKTIRMTPAEKVMCSELVDEIQDLTTKTITDSTVLRAALYLAREAGPEKMLEMIKEYL
;
A
#
# COMPACT_ATOMS: atom_id res chain seq x y z
N MET A 1 -19.43 49.86 16.88
CA MET A 1 -18.95 48.83 15.92
C MET A 1 -18.17 49.53 14.83
N VAL A 2 -16.86 49.26 14.69
CA VAL A 2 -16.10 49.04 13.44
C VAL A 2 -14.73 48.47 13.89
N LYS A 3 -14.33 47.31 13.34
CA LYS A 3 -13.04 46.63 13.56
C LYS A 3 -11.92 47.39 12.82
N PRO A 4 -10.72 47.59 13.40
CA PRO A 4 -9.58 48.10 12.66
C PRO A 4 -8.79 46.97 11.97
N GLU A 5 -7.96 47.43 11.06
CA GLU A 5 -7.52 46.79 9.82
C GLU A 5 -6.40 45.75 9.95
N THR A 6 -6.27 45.00 8.86
CA THR A 6 -5.23 44.04 8.46
C THR A 6 -3.80 44.50 8.76
N THR A 7 -3.10 43.75 9.61
CA THR A 7 -1.64 43.82 9.75
C THR A 7 -0.98 42.91 8.71
N GLN A 8 -0.13 43.53 7.90
CA GLN A 8 0.68 42.97 6.83
C GLN A 8 1.46 41.73 7.30
N GLY A 9 1.28 40.62 6.57
CA GLY A 9 2.02 39.39 6.81
C GLY A 9 3.49 39.55 6.42
N GLU A 10 4.36 39.29 7.39
CA GLU A 10 5.81 39.13 7.19
C GLU A 10 6.08 38.15 6.03
N ALA A 11 6.77 38.63 5.00
CA ALA A 11 7.29 37.81 3.93
C ALA A 11 8.43 36.91 4.46
N LYS A 12 8.08 35.72 4.98
CA LYS A 12 9.07 34.67 5.25
C LYS A 12 9.47 34.02 3.94
N THR A 13 10.64 34.44 3.45
CA THR A 13 11.41 33.85 2.35
C THR A 13 11.53 32.35 2.56
N ARG A 14 10.75 31.56 1.82
CA ARG A 14 10.80 30.10 1.91
C ARG A 14 11.93 29.60 1.01
N LEU A 15 13.03 29.18 1.62
CA LEU A 15 14.15 28.51 0.96
C LEU A 15 13.63 27.28 0.18
N SER A 16 13.59 27.37 -1.15
CA SER A 16 13.28 26.24 -2.02
C SER A 16 14.56 25.76 -2.70
N ASN A 17 15.18 24.72 -2.14
CA ASN A 17 16.19 23.91 -2.83
C ASN A 17 16.16 22.48 -2.30
N VAL A 18 15.11 21.73 -2.64
CA VAL A 18 15.19 20.27 -2.66
C VAL A 18 14.99 19.86 -4.11
N LYS A 19 16.09 19.64 -4.81
CA LYS A 19 16.08 18.84 -6.05
C LYS A 19 15.73 17.42 -5.64
N VAL A 20 14.44 17.14 -5.50
CA VAL A 20 13.95 15.77 -5.33
C VAL A 20 14.24 15.09 -6.65
N ASN A 21 15.24 14.21 -6.66
CA ASN A 21 15.47 13.31 -7.76
C ASN A 21 14.20 12.45 -7.87
N ARG A 22 13.34 12.80 -8.82
CA ARG A 22 12.00 12.24 -8.97
C ARG A 22 12.20 10.78 -9.39
N ASN A 23 12.14 9.85 -8.44
CA ASN A 23 12.00 8.44 -8.77
C ASN A 23 10.77 8.33 -9.66
N ARG A 24 11.00 8.11 -10.95
CA ARG A 24 9.98 7.99 -11.97
C ARG A 24 9.22 6.69 -11.70
N THR A 25 8.24 6.76 -10.81
CA THR A 25 7.16 5.79 -10.75
C THR A 25 6.48 5.85 -12.12
N THR A 26 6.30 4.70 -12.78
CA THR A 26 5.36 4.58 -13.90
C THR A 26 4.10 5.32 -13.50
N SER A 27 3.65 6.30 -14.31
CA SER A 27 2.67 7.33 -13.93
C SER A 27 1.26 6.82 -13.57
N GLU A 28 1.09 5.51 -13.44
CA GLU A 28 -0.13 4.86 -13.01
C GLU A 28 -0.16 4.82 -11.48
N ASN A 29 -1.14 5.52 -10.92
CA ASN A 29 -1.42 5.40 -9.49
C ASN A 29 -1.85 3.95 -9.17
N PRO A 30 -1.37 3.38 -8.06
CA PRO A 30 -1.77 2.03 -7.67
C PRO A 30 -3.29 1.97 -7.49
N LYS A 31 -3.93 1.01 -8.15
CA LYS A 31 -5.37 0.78 -7.99
C LYS A 31 -5.63 0.24 -6.58
N THR A 32 -6.50 0.91 -5.83
CA THR A 32 -6.97 0.37 -4.55
C THR A 32 -7.89 -0.83 -4.81
N ILE A 33 -7.48 -2.00 -4.34
CA ILE A 33 -8.30 -3.22 -4.32
C ILE A 33 -8.85 -3.37 -2.90
N ARG A 34 -10.18 -3.44 -2.76
CA ARG A 34 -10.83 -3.62 -1.46
C ARG A 34 -11.05 -5.10 -1.21
N MET A 35 -10.47 -5.60 -0.12
CA MET A 35 -10.73 -6.96 0.33
C MET A 35 -12.12 -7.06 0.95
N THR A 36 -12.79 -8.18 0.71
CA THR A 36 -14.03 -8.55 1.41
C THR A 36 -13.73 -8.82 2.90
N PRO A 37 -14.73 -8.79 3.80
CA PRO A 37 -14.50 -9.12 5.21
C PRO A 37 -13.90 -10.51 5.41
N ALA A 38 -14.34 -11.50 4.62
CA ALA A 38 -13.81 -12.86 4.68
C ALA A 38 -12.33 -12.92 4.27
N GLU A 39 -11.96 -12.27 3.16
CA GLU A 39 -10.56 -12.18 2.71
C GLU A 39 -9.64 -11.55 3.76
N LYS A 40 -10.12 -10.54 4.50
CA LYS A 40 -9.34 -9.92 5.56
C LYS A 40 -9.06 -10.90 6.69
N VAL A 41 -10.07 -11.64 7.14
CA VAL A 41 -9.91 -12.65 8.19
C VAL A 41 -8.92 -13.72 7.73
N MET A 42 -9.07 -14.27 6.53
CA MET A 42 -8.14 -15.26 5.97
C MET A 42 -6.70 -14.72 5.91
N CYS A 43 -6.52 -13.46 5.50
CA CYS A 43 -5.19 -12.86 5.46
C CYS A 43 -4.60 -12.67 6.86
N SER A 44 -5.40 -12.26 7.85
CA SER A 44 -4.94 -12.09 9.22
C SER A 44 -4.57 -13.42 9.87
N GLU A 45 -5.38 -14.46 9.68
CA GLU A 45 -5.07 -15.82 10.16
C GLU A 45 -3.74 -16.31 9.58
N LEU A 46 -3.52 -16.13 8.27
CA LEU A 46 -2.26 -16.49 7.63
C LEU A 46 -1.07 -15.64 8.13
N VAL A 47 -1.29 -14.37 8.47
CA VAL A 47 -0.26 -13.53 9.09
C VAL A 47 0.14 -14.09 10.45
N ASP A 48 -0.83 -14.46 11.28
CA ASP A 48 -0.59 -15.01 12.61
C ASP A 48 0.18 -16.34 12.52
N GLU A 49 -0.23 -17.24 11.63
CA GLU A 49 0.47 -18.51 11.38
C GLU A 49 1.94 -18.30 10.95
N ILE A 50 2.19 -17.35 10.04
CA ILE A 50 3.56 -17.05 9.59
C ILE A 50 4.35 -16.33 10.70
N GLN A 51 3.70 -15.48 11.49
CA GLN A 51 4.32 -14.75 12.58
C GLN A 51 4.85 -15.70 13.67
N ASP A 52 4.17 -16.82 13.91
CA ASP A 52 4.65 -17.85 14.84
C ASP A 52 5.94 -18.55 14.37
N LEU A 53 6.19 -18.56 13.05
CA LEU A 53 7.37 -19.18 12.44
C LEU A 53 8.59 -18.23 12.38
N THR A 54 8.42 -16.95 12.69
CA THR A 54 9.48 -15.95 12.51
C THR A 54 9.48 -14.89 13.60
N THR A 55 10.66 -14.36 13.91
CA THR A 55 10.79 -13.24 14.85
C THR A 55 10.56 -11.87 14.20
N LYS A 56 10.41 -11.83 12.87
CA LYS A 56 10.16 -10.60 12.12
C LYS A 56 8.70 -10.25 12.15
N THR A 57 8.37 -8.97 12.28
CA THR A 57 6.99 -8.51 12.15
C THR A 57 6.48 -8.73 10.73
N ILE A 58 5.45 -9.55 10.60
CA ILE A 58 4.74 -9.80 9.36
C ILE A 58 3.47 -8.93 9.34
N THR A 59 3.12 -8.45 8.16
CA THR A 59 1.91 -7.65 7.94
C THR A 59 1.15 -8.23 6.76
N ASP A 60 -0.15 -7.93 6.66
CA ASP A 60 -0.98 -8.28 5.50
C ASP A 60 -0.30 -7.90 4.19
N SER A 61 0.30 -6.71 4.13
CA SER A 61 1.00 -6.22 2.94
C SER A 61 2.22 -7.06 2.55
N THR A 62 2.89 -7.66 3.54
CA THR A 62 4.04 -8.55 3.32
C THR A 62 3.57 -9.89 2.78
N VAL A 63 2.51 -10.45 3.36
CA VAL A 63 1.92 -11.73 2.93
C VAL A 63 1.35 -11.62 1.53
N LEU A 64 0.55 -10.59 1.25
CA LEU A 64 -0.01 -10.35 -0.09
C LEU A 64 1.08 -10.16 -1.14
N ARG A 65 2.18 -9.49 -0.80
CA ARG A 65 3.32 -9.33 -1.71
C ARG A 65 4.01 -10.67 -1.97
N ALA A 66 4.20 -11.50 -0.95
CA ALA A 66 4.76 -12.84 -1.13
C ALA A 66 3.86 -13.73 -2.00
N ALA A 67 2.54 -13.68 -1.77
CA ALA A 67 1.56 -14.40 -2.59
C ALA A 67 1.64 -14.04 -4.07
N LEU A 68 1.85 -12.75 -4.40
CA LEU A 68 2.04 -12.31 -5.79
C LEU A 68 3.32 -12.89 -6.43
N TYR A 69 4.40 -13.05 -5.66
CA TYR A 69 5.61 -13.69 -6.16
C TYR A 69 5.41 -15.20 -6.36
N LEU A 70 4.75 -15.88 -5.42
CA LEU A 70 4.40 -17.31 -5.58
C LEU A 70 3.48 -17.53 -6.78
N ALA A 71 2.49 -16.66 -6.98
CA ALA A 71 1.60 -16.64 -8.13
C ALA A 71 2.38 -16.51 -9.45
N ARG A 72 3.39 -15.64 -9.48
CA ARG A 72 4.24 -15.44 -10.65
C ARG A 72 5.05 -16.70 -10.99
N GLU A 73 5.53 -17.42 -9.97
CA GLU A 73 6.28 -18.68 -10.15
C GLU A 73 5.38 -19.84 -10.56
N ALA A 74 4.16 -19.91 -10.00
CA ALA A 74 3.15 -20.91 -10.33
C ALA A 74 2.64 -20.82 -11.78
N GLY A 75 2.68 -19.62 -12.36
CA GLY A 75 2.28 -19.37 -13.74
C GLY A 75 0.77 -19.11 -13.91
N PRO A 76 0.37 -18.56 -15.07
CA PRO A 76 -0.98 -18.08 -15.32
C PRO A 76 -2.03 -19.20 -15.41
N GLU A 77 -1.65 -20.41 -15.83
CA GLU A 77 -2.58 -21.55 -15.96
C GLU A 77 -3.11 -21.97 -14.59
N LYS A 78 -2.19 -22.19 -13.63
CA LYS A 78 -2.54 -22.52 -12.25
C LYS A 78 -3.30 -21.38 -11.58
N MET A 79 -2.97 -20.12 -11.90
CA MET A 79 -3.74 -18.98 -11.41
C MET A 79 -5.18 -18.99 -11.93
N LEU A 80 -5.40 -19.34 -13.21
CA LEU A 80 -6.73 -19.45 -13.79
C LEU A 80 -7.54 -20.59 -13.15
N GLU A 81 -6.91 -21.71 -12.83
CA GLU A 81 -7.56 -22.81 -12.09
C GLU A 81 -8.03 -22.34 -10.71
N MET A 82 -7.14 -21.69 -9.94
CA MET A 82 -7.49 -21.13 -8.64
C MET A 82 -8.62 -20.10 -8.75
N ILE A 83 -8.58 -19.20 -9.73
CA ILE A 83 -9.65 -18.21 -9.92
C ILE A 83 -11.00 -18.90 -10.14
N LYS A 84 -11.06 -20.00 -10.92
CA LYS A 84 -12.32 -20.71 -11.17
C LYS A 84 -12.87 -21.45 -9.94
N GLU A 85 -12.01 -21.83 -9.01
CA GLU A 85 -12.41 -22.56 -7.81
C GLU A 85 -13.05 -21.63 -6.76
N TYR A 86 -12.62 -20.37 -6.70
CA TYR A 86 -13.00 -19.41 -5.65
C TYR A 86 -13.85 -18.22 -6.15
N LEU A 87 -14.28 -18.20 -7.41
CA LEU A 87 -15.05 -17.13 -8.06
C LEU A 87 -16.33 -17.70 -8.67
#